data_AF-A0A7S0B7C5-F1
#
_entry.id   AF-A0A7S0B7C5-F1
#
_cell.length_a   1.000
_cell.length_b   1.000
_cell.length_c   1.000
_cell.angle_alpha   90.00
_cell.angle_beta   90.00
_cell.angle_gamma   90.00
#
_symmetry.space_group_name_H-M   'P 1'
#
loop_
_entity.id
_entity.type
_entity.pdbx_description
1 polymer ?
#
loop_
_entity_poly.entity_id
_entity_poly.type
_entity_poly.pdbx_seq_one_letter_code
_entity_poly.pdbx_strand_id
1 'polypeptide(L)'
;MAGVQAGPPGIIAGLMKTVKTILPPPESKLPSCANCGKVDKKAKAEIYDVDLDKCFCRFCAVLVHHPTTNFEENSLEEIITHENPLKIFSPVLLDLCLLYAVSWIMSGPGVTPEYFNGQSYCPALSRGRRWLAQLDANLFFYWKARMSTFCDWEDSYWRFFTDTWVRGILTNTDSWLLILSEFIYAFIFEEFMRTLVTPFVAIVYAIVASIVEFVEWHLSQILLKEHKDTLGCIGEVMSRISFASRLVIKEKKVPPPPTYLRKRPMKDWEELAKYRYRRHFRLVRFYKAQAQTACRFILQGSLQAAIAIRALCILLGNSALLKAVELVGLSDLGKQHVTWFAESTGLSEKLLTEGAYLSDTRYSDWLALAAIQQTMKNIPVIGQVGQDVGGSLWGGICAITPFAKRYSVLILLVVPYVLFKWKISIQQKAYKDNWKKVRKDLYGDMNRDRPCQDWKTVQFK
;
A
#
# COMPACT_ATOMS: atom_id res chain seq x y z
N MET A 1 -16.94 14.23 -41.23
CA MET A 1 -16.65 12.92 -40.62
C MET A 1 -15.46 12.31 -41.37
N ALA A 2 -14.26 12.42 -40.80
CA ALA A 2 -13.05 11.86 -41.41
C ALA A 2 -13.00 10.35 -41.14
N GLY A 3 -13.01 9.55 -42.21
CA GLY A 3 -12.91 8.10 -42.13
C GLY A 3 -11.54 7.68 -41.63
N VAL A 4 -11.50 6.99 -40.49
CA VAL A 4 -10.30 6.32 -39.99
C VAL A 4 -10.03 5.13 -40.90
N GLN A 5 -9.01 5.24 -41.76
CA GLN A 5 -8.52 4.11 -42.57
C GLN A 5 -7.92 3.06 -41.64
N ALA A 6 -8.50 1.86 -41.65
CA ALA A 6 -7.95 0.70 -40.95
C ALA A 6 -6.54 0.41 -41.48
N GLY A 7 -5.53 0.50 -40.61
CA GLY A 7 -4.14 0.20 -40.95
C GLY A 7 -3.95 -1.25 -41.44
N PRO A 8 -2.87 -1.51 -42.21
CA PRO A 8 -2.66 -2.79 -42.86
C PRO A 8 -2.54 -3.94 -41.84
N PRO A 9 -3.32 -5.04 -42.00
CA PRO A 9 -3.37 -6.16 -41.05
C PRO A 9 -2.04 -6.90 -40.87
N GLY A 10 -1.04 -6.63 -41.72
CA GLY A 10 0.27 -7.29 -41.69
C GLY A 10 1.20 -6.89 -40.53
N ILE A 11 1.09 -5.66 -40.00
CA ILE A 11 2.04 -5.17 -38.98
C ILE A 11 1.82 -5.87 -37.63
N ILE A 12 0.55 -6.08 -37.24
CA ILE A 12 0.21 -6.75 -35.98
C ILE A 12 0.57 -8.24 -36.06
N ALA A 13 0.32 -8.89 -37.19
CA ALA A 13 0.67 -10.30 -37.40
C ALA A 13 2.20 -10.51 -37.38
N GLY A 14 2.98 -9.59 -37.97
CA GLY A 14 4.44 -9.61 -37.93
C GLY A 14 5.00 -9.44 -36.51
N LEU A 15 4.48 -8.49 -35.74
CA LEU A 15 4.84 -8.28 -34.33
C LEU A 15 4.52 -9.51 -33.47
N MET A 16 3.35 -10.13 -33.63
CA MET A 16 2.98 -11.33 -32.86
C MET A 16 3.84 -12.55 -33.21
N LYS A 17 4.26 -12.70 -34.48
CA LYS A 17 5.09 -13.84 -34.90
C LYS A 17 6.52 -13.73 -34.33
N THR A 18 7.09 -12.52 -34.32
CA THR A 18 8.41 -12.25 -33.71
C THR A 18 8.38 -12.41 -32.19
N VAL A 19 7.28 -12.03 -31.53
CA VAL A 19 7.13 -12.21 -30.08
C VAL A 19 7.03 -13.68 -29.69
N LYS A 20 6.35 -14.53 -30.48
CA LYS A 20 6.23 -15.98 -30.23
C LYS A 20 7.57 -16.73 -30.33
N THR A 21 8.46 -16.37 -31.24
CA THR A 21 9.77 -17.03 -31.37
C THR A 21 10.75 -16.68 -30.25
N ILE A 22 10.49 -15.60 -29.50
CA ILE A 22 11.40 -15.10 -28.45
C ILE A 22 11.01 -15.62 -27.06
N LEU A 23 9.76 -15.99 -26.83
CA LEU A 23 9.26 -16.29 -25.49
C LEU A 23 8.82 -17.75 -25.35
N PRO A 24 9.56 -18.60 -24.61
CA PRO A 24 9.07 -19.94 -24.27
C PRO A 24 7.74 -19.85 -23.51
N PRO A 25 6.86 -20.87 -23.63
CA PRO A 25 5.59 -20.87 -22.92
C PRO A 25 5.84 -20.61 -21.43
N PRO A 26 5.04 -19.74 -20.78
CA PRO A 26 5.25 -19.39 -19.39
C PRO A 26 5.06 -20.65 -18.54
N GLU A 27 6.16 -21.29 -18.13
CA GLU A 27 6.12 -22.30 -17.08
C GLU A 27 5.40 -21.71 -15.89
N SER A 28 4.48 -22.47 -15.29
CA SER A 28 3.79 -22.01 -14.09
C SER A 28 4.83 -21.76 -13.00
N LYS A 29 5.06 -20.48 -12.69
CA LYS A 29 6.01 -20.07 -11.66
C LYS A 29 5.39 -20.35 -10.31
N LEU A 30 5.47 -21.62 -9.88
CA LEU A 30 5.24 -21.98 -8.48
C LEU A 30 6.13 -21.10 -7.61
N PRO A 31 5.65 -20.67 -6.43
CA PRO A 31 6.47 -19.90 -5.51
C PRO A 31 7.73 -20.69 -5.16
N SER A 32 8.84 -19.99 -4.92
CA SER A 32 10.07 -20.65 -4.46
C SER A 32 9.91 -21.10 -3.01
N CYS A 33 10.56 -22.21 -2.66
CA CYS A 33 10.59 -22.67 -1.27
C CYS A 33 11.29 -21.64 -0.37
N ALA A 34 10.70 -21.33 0.79
CA ALA A 34 11.24 -20.34 1.73
C ALA A 34 12.64 -20.69 2.27
N ASN A 35 12.97 -21.98 2.37
CA ASN A 35 14.27 -22.46 2.83
C ASN A 35 15.23 -22.70 1.65
N CYS A 36 14.83 -23.55 0.70
CA CYS A 36 15.69 -23.91 -0.44
C CYS A 36 15.85 -22.79 -1.46
N GLY A 37 14.87 -21.90 -1.63
CA GLY A 37 14.85 -20.88 -2.69
C GLY A 37 16.00 -19.87 -2.63
N LYS A 38 16.69 -19.78 -1.48
CA LYS A 38 17.93 -18.99 -1.35
C LYS A 38 19.14 -19.68 -2.00
N VAL A 39 19.18 -21.00 -1.99
CA VAL A 39 20.28 -21.83 -2.51
C VAL A 39 19.97 -22.29 -3.93
N ASP A 40 18.77 -22.79 -4.16
CA ASP A 40 18.29 -23.26 -5.45
C ASP A 40 16.98 -22.56 -5.83
N LYS A 41 17.08 -21.62 -6.79
CA LYS A 41 15.91 -20.91 -7.34
C LYS A 41 14.95 -21.83 -8.09
N LYS A 42 15.37 -23.03 -8.48
CA LYS A 42 14.53 -24.03 -9.16
C LYS A 42 13.69 -24.85 -8.19
N ALA A 43 13.94 -24.78 -6.87
CA ALA A 43 13.14 -25.48 -5.87
C ALA A 43 11.72 -24.90 -5.78
N LYS A 44 10.80 -25.50 -6.56
CA LYS A 44 9.38 -25.16 -6.59
C LYS A 44 8.73 -25.57 -5.27
N ALA A 45 7.94 -24.68 -4.67
CA ALA A 45 7.15 -24.98 -3.49
C ALA A 45 5.87 -25.70 -3.88
N GLU A 46 5.53 -26.72 -3.10
CA GLU A 46 4.38 -27.59 -3.32
C GLU A 46 3.41 -27.55 -2.13
N ILE A 47 3.91 -27.17 -0.96
CA ILE A 47 3.14 -27.10 0.29
C ILE A 47 3.15 -25.66 0.78
N TYR A 48 2.00 -25.18 1.22
CA TYR A 48 1.84 -23.90 1.87
C TYR A 48 1.46 -24.12 3.33
N ASP A 49 2.23 -23.54 4.25
CA ASP A 49 1.88 -23.50 5.67
C ASP A 49 1.09 -22.22 5.96
N VAL A 50 -0.19 -22.39 6.31
CA VAL A 50 -1.11 -21.29 6.63
C VAL A 50 -0.74 -20.59 7.93
N ASP A 51 -0.09 -21.30 8.85
CA ASP A 51 0.21 -20.77 10.17
C ASP A 51 1.48 -19.92 10.19
N LEU A 52 2.48 -20.31 9.41
CA LEU A 52 3.70 -19.53 9.18
C LEU A 52 3.61 -18.56 7.99
N ASP A 53 2.59 -18.69 7.14
CA ASP A 53 2.41 -17.92 5.90
C ASP A 53 3.61 -18.06 4.95
N LYS A 54 4.08 -19.31 4.76
CA LYS A 54 5.28 -19.65 4.00
C LYS A 54 5.04 -20.81 3.05
N CYS A 55 5.69 -20.76 1.89
CA CYS A 55 5.69 -21.84 0.90
C CYS A 55 6.93 -22.72 1.06
N PHE A 56 6.75 -24.05 1.07
CA PHE A 56 7.81 -25.04 1.22
C PHE A 56 7.78 -26.05 0.06
N CYS A 57 8.94 -26.58 -0.33
CA CYS A 57 8.97 -27.84 -1.06
C CYS A 57 8.58 -28.98 -0.10
N ARG A 58 8.13 -30.13 -0.60
CA ARG A 58 7.71 -31.27 0.24
C ARG A 58 8.77 -31.67 1.27
N PHE A 59 10.03 -31.75 0.86
CA PHE A 59 11.14 -32.10 1.74
C PHE A 59 11.30 -31.11 2.92
N CYS A 60 11.31 -29.81 2.64
CA CYS A 60 11.40 -28.79 3.70
C CYS A 60 10.16 -28.79 4.60
N ALA A 61 8.97 -29.02 4.04
CA ALA A 61 7.75 -29.12 4.83
C ALA A 61 7.84 -30.29 5.83
N VAL A 62 8.25 -31.48 5.37
CA VAL A 62 8.44 -32.65 6.24
C VAL A 62 9.46 -32.37 7.35
N LEU A 63 10.58 -31.69 7.05
CA LEU A 63 11.59 -31.37 8.06
C LEU A 63 11.11 -30.34 9.10
N VAL A 64 10.49 -29.25 8.65
CA VAL A 64 10.00 -28.19 9.55
C VAL A 64 8.86 -28.71 10.42
N HIS A 65 7.95 -29.48 9.83
CA HIS A 65 6.77 -30.05 10.47
C HIS A 65 6.99 -31.47 10.96
N HIS A 66 8.26 -31.87 11.13
CA HIS A 66 8.60 -33.24 11.52
C HIS A 66 7.89 -33.60 12.83
N PRO A 67 7.39 -34.84 12.96
CA PRO A 67 6.76 -35.27 14.18
C PRO A 67 7.74 -35.19 15.36
N THR A 68 7.48 -34.34 16.37
CA THR A 68 8.35 -33.87 17.48
C THR A 68 8.74 -32.39 17.43
N THR A 69 8.51 -31.67 16.33
CA THR A 69 8.77 -30.22 16.29
C THR A 69 7.58 -29.43 16.84
N ASN A 70 7.83 -28.19 17.26
CA ASN A 70 6.76 -27.28 17.69
C ASN A 70 5.78 -26.91 16.57
N PHE A 71 6.13 -27.22 15.31
CA PHE A 71 5.33 -26.92 14.13
C PHE A 71 4.62 -28.16 13.56
N GLU A 72 4.71 -29.33 14.21
CA GLU A 72 4.03 -30.56 13.79
C GLU A 72 2.51 -30.34 13.60
N GLU A 73 1.91 -29.55 14.49
CA GLU A 73 0.50 -29.16 14.47
C GLU A 73 0.24 -27.87 13.67
N ASN A 74 1.02 -27.56 12.63
CA ASN A 74 0.67 -26.47 11.71
C ASN A 74 -0.31 -26.95 10.62
N SER A 75 -0.99 -26.00 10.00
CA SER A 75 -1.98 -26.24 8.94
C SER A 75 -1.30 -26.25 7.58
N LEU A 76 -0.94 -27.44 7.11
CA LEU A 76 -0.34 -27.65 5.80
C LEU A 76 -1.41 -27.85 4.72
N GLU A 77 -1.24 -27.13 3.61
CA GLU A 77 -2.11 -27.19 2.46
C GLU A 77 -1.28 -27.46 1.20
N GLU A 78 -1.70 -28.40 0.35
CA GLU A 78 -1.03 -28.62 -0.93
C GLU A 78 -1.41 -27.52 -1.94
N ILE A 79 -0.42 -27.00 -2.64
CA ILE A 79 -0.58 -25.97 -3.67
C ILE A 79 -1.19 -26.61 -4.92
N ILE A 80 -2.20 -25.94 -5.49
CA ILE A 80 -2.82 -26.39 -6.74
C ILE A 80 -1.85 -26.06 -7.88
N THR A 81 -1.20 -27.07 -8.45
CA THR A 81 -0.15 -26.92 -9.48
C THR A 81 -0.70 -26.77 -10.91
N HIS A 82 -1.95 -27.18 -11.15
CA HIS A 82 -2.46 -27.38 -12.51
C HIS A 82 -3.02 -26.13 -13.19
N GLU A 83 -3.21 -25.02 -12.48
CA GLU A 83 -3.89 -23.85 -13.04
C GLU A 83 -3.23 -22.56 -12.51
N ASN A 84 -2.38 -21.96 -13.34
CA ASN A 84 -2.09 -20.55 -13.14
C ASN A 84 -3.23 -19.77 -13.80
N PRO A 85 -4.12 -19.12 -13.01
CA PRO A 85 -5.11 -18.25 -13.60
C PRO A 85 -4.38 -17.18 -14.40
N LEU A 86 -4.90 -16.91 -15.59
CA LEU A 86 -4.41 -15.83 -16.42
C LEU A 86 -4.72 -14.50 -15.71
N LYS A 87 -3.67 -13.75 -15.35
CA LYS A 87 -3.78 -12.43 -14.72
C LYS A 87 -3.57 -11.35 -15.77
N ILE A 88 -4.61 -10.63 -16.16
CA ILE A 88 -4.56 -9.56 -17.16
C ILE A 88 -4.71 -8.19 -16.47
N PHE A 89 -5.81 -8.01 -15.75
CA PHE A 89 -6.21 -6.80 -15.05
C PHE A 89 -5.57 -6.70 -13.67
N SER A 90 -5.49 -7.80 -12.91
CA SER A 90 -4.99 -7.77 -11.52
C SER A 90 -3.62 -7.09 -11.36
N PRO A 91 -2.62 -7.31 -12.25
CA PRO A 91 -1.32 -6.64 -12.14
C PRO A 91 -1.42 -5.11 -12.27
N VAL A 92 -2.24 -4.61 -13.19
CA VAL A 92 -2.32 -3.16 -13.52
C VAL A 92 -3.40 -2.45 -12.72
N LEU A 93 -4.29 -3.19 -12.05
CA LEU A 93 -5.43 -2.63 -11.31
C LEU A 93 -5.00 -1.57 -10.28
N LEU A 94 -3.94 -1.85 -9.51
CA LEU A 94 -3.45 -0.87 -8.53
C LEU A 94 -2.95 0.40 -9.21
N ASP A 95 -2.23 0.26 -10.33
CA ASP A 95 -1.69 1.39 -11.08
C ASP A 95 -2.81 2.24 -11.67
N LEU A 96 -3.88 1.61 -12.18
CA LEU A 96 -5.08 2.31 -12.64
C LEU A 96 -5.80 3.02 -11.50
N CYS A 97 -5.95 2.38 -10.34
CA CYS A 97 -6.55 3.01 -9.17
C CYS A 97 -5.73 4.21 -8.68
N LEU A 98 -4.40 4.10 -8.68
CA LEU A 98 -3.51 5.18 -8.28
C LEU A 98 -3.53 6.32 -9.30
N LEU A 99 -3.46 6.01 -10.59
CA LEU A 99 -3.56 7.00 -11.66
C LEU A 99 -4.90 7.72 -11.61
N TYR A 100 -6.00 6.98 -11.39
CA TYR A 100 -7.32 7.55 -11.21
C TYR A 100 -7.38 8.46 -9.97
N ALA A 101 -6.84 8.00 -8.83
CA ALA A 101 -6.84 8.78 -7.60
C ALA A 101 -6.03 10.08 -7.77
N VAL A 102 -4.83 10.00 -8.34
CA VAL A 102 -4.00 11.18 -8.66
C VAL A 102 -4.73 12.10 -9.62
N SER A 103 -5.28 11.58 -10.72
CA SER A 103 -6.03 12.40 -11.70
C SER A 103 -7.27 13.04 -11.07
N TRP A 104 -7.98 12.33 -10.19
CA TRP A 104 -9.15 12.84 -9.49
C TRP A 104 -8.77 13.96 -8.54
N ILE A 105 -7.67 13.81 -7.78
CA ILE A 105 -7.18 14.88 -6.90
C ILE A 105 -6.75 16.09 -7.74
N MET A 106 -5.94 15.87 -8.78
CA MET A 106 -5.37 16.90 -9.66
C MET A 106 -6.41 17.56 -10.57
N SER A 107 -7.58 16.93 -10.81
CA SER A 107 -8.70 17.56 -11.52
C SER A 107 -9.36 18.72 -10.74
N GLY A 108 -8.82 19.07 -9.57
CA GLY A 108 -9.20 20.29 -8.88
C GLY A 108 -8.93 21.55 -9.72
N PRO A 109 -9.42 22.72 -9.28
CA PRO A 109 -8.92 23.98 -9.83
C PRO A 109 -7.39 23.93 -9.70
N GLY A 110 -6.64 24.17 -10.78
CA GLY A 110 -5.18 24.06 -10.75
C GLY A 110 -4.54 25.12 -9.85
N VAL A 111 -3.32 25.54 -10.18
CA VAL A 111 -2.81 26.80 -9.63
C VAL A 111 -3.68 27.90 -10.22
N THR A 112 -4.35 28.68 -9.38
CA THR A 112 -5.20 29.80 -9.81
C THR A 112 -4.67 31.11 -9.22
N PRO A 113 -5.08 32.30 -9.71
CA PRO A 113 -4.68 33.58 -9.13
C PRO A 113 -4.94 33.67 -7.62
N GLU A 114 -5.99 33.00 -7.14
CA GLU A 114 -6.37 32.94 -5.73
C GLU A 114 -5.32 32.28 -4.83
N TYR A 115 -4.53 31.35 -5.36
CA TYR A 115 -3.43 30.73 -4.61
C TYR A 115 -2.40 31.78 -4.20
N PHE A 116 -2.08 32.73 -5.08
CA PHE A 116 -1.15 33.81 -4.78
C PHE A 116 -1.72 34.84 -3.80
N ASN A 117 -3.05 34.96 -3.74
CA ASN A 117 -3.75 35.77 -2.75
C ASN A 117 -3.88 35.09 -1.38
N GLY A 118 -3.23 33.93 -1.18
CA GLY A 118 -3.20 33.23 0.10
C GLY A 118 -4.46 32.42 0.41
N GLN A 119 -5.37 32.22 -0.54
CA GLN A 119 -6.54 31.36 -0.32
C GLN A 119 -6.12 29.91 -0.08
N SER A 120 -6.76 29.25 0.90
CA SER A 120 -6.48 27.86 1.23
C SER A 120 -6.89 26.91 0.10
N TYR A 121 -5.97 26.04 -0.30
CA TYR A 121 -6.13 25.06 -1.36
C TYR A 121 -6.29 23.65 -0.79
N CYS A 122 -7.52 23.23 -0.55
CA CYS A 122 -7.83 21.89 -0.01
C CYS A 122 -8.77 21.08 -0.93
N PRO A 123 -8.23 20.43 -2.00
CA PRO A 123 -9.03 19.80 -3.05
C PRO A 123 -9.82 18.57 -2.58
N ALA A 124 -9.29 17.76 -1.65
CA ALA A 124 -10.00 16.61 -1.11
C ALA A 124 -11.09 17.06 -0.13
N LEU A 125 -10.78 17.98 0.79
CA LEU A 125 -11.77 18.50 1.73
C LEU A 125 -12.85 19.35 1.06
N SER A 126 -12.53 20.12 0.01
CA SER A 126 -13.55 20.86 -0.76
C SER A 126 -14.60 19.90 -1.34
N ARG A 127 -14.16 18.75 -1.87
CA ARG A 127 -15.07 17.70 -2.35
C ARG A 127 -15.81 17.01 -1.19
N GLY A 128 -15.11 16.70 -0.09
CA GLY A 128 -15.71 16.12 1.11
C GLY A 128 -16.79 17.02 1.74
N ARG A 129 -16.58 18.34 1.76
CA ARG A 129 -17.56 19.34 2.22
C ARG A 129 -18.80 19.35 1.33
N ARG A 130 -18.63 19.32 0.01
CA ARG A 130 -19.76 19.23 -0.94
C ARG A 130 -20.57 17.96 -0.74
N TRP A 131 -19.88 16.83 -0.60
CA TRP A 131 -20.54 15.54 -0.36
C TRP A 131 -21.27 15.50 0.98
N LEU A 132 -20.65 16.00 2.06
CA LEU A 132 -21.28 16.05 3.37
C LEU A 132 -22.51 16.96 3.37
N ALA A 133 -22.44 18.11 2.71
CA ALA A 133 -23.56 19.02 2.55
C ALA A 133 -24.70 18.42 1.72
N GLN A 134 -24.39 17.55 0.74
CA GLN A 134 -25.39 16.80 -0.02
C GLN A 134 -26.05 15.69 0.80
N LEU A 135 -25.33 15.07 1.74
CA LEU A 135 -25.89 14.07 2.64
C LEU A 135 -26.76 14.69 3.72
N ASP A 136 -26.22 15.67 4.46
CA ASP A 136 -26.92 16.37 5.53
C ASP A 136 -26.22 17.71 5.84
N ALA A 137 -26.95 18.81 5.62
CA ALA A 137 -26.48 20.16 5.92
C ALA A 137 -26.17 20.37 7.41
N ASN A 138 -26.93 19.77 8.33
CA ASN A 138 -26.71 19.92 9.77
C ASN A 138 -25.41 19.24 10.20
N LEU A 139 -25.13 18.05 9.65
CA LEU A 139 -23.86 17.36 9.88
C LEU A 139 -22.69 18.18 9.36
N PHE A 140 -22.84 18.83 8.20
CA PHE A 140 -21.84 19.77 7.68
C PHE A 140 -21.60 20.94 8.64
N PHE A 141 -22.64 21.61 9.14
CA PHE A 141 -22.48 22.71 10.09
C PHE A 141 -21.82 22.28 11.41
N TYR A 142 -22.14 21.08 11.91
CA TYR A 142 -21.50 20.53 13.10
C TYR A 142 -20.00 20.28 12.89
N TRP A 143 -19.59 19.79 11.72
CA TRP A 143 -18.18 19.47 11.43
C TRP A 143 -17.38 20.61 10.78
N LYS A 144 -18.02 21.72 10.37
CA LYS A 144 -17.41 22.82 9.61
C LYS A 144 -16.10 23.34 10.23
N ALA A 145 -16.09 23.58 11.53
CA ALA A 145 -14.92 24.12 12.24
C ALA A 145 -13.72 23.16 12.15
N ARG A 146 -13.92 21.86 12.43
CA ARG A 146 -12.86 20.84 12.34
C ARG A 146 -12.38 20.64 10.90
N MET A 147 -13.30 20.70 9.94
CA MET A 147 -12.96 20.65 8.52
C MET A 147 -12.14 21.85 8.05
N SER A 148 -12.18 22.99 8.76
CA SER A 148 -11.28 24.12 8.50
C SER A 148 -9.86 23.78 8.91
N THR A 149 -9.65 23.26 10.13
CA THR A 149 -8.32 22.86 10.61
C THR A 149 -7.68 21.79 9.73
N PHE A 150 -8.46 20.79 9.29
CA PHE A 150 -7.94 19.80 8.35
C PHE A 150 -7.61 20.40 6.98
N CYS A 151 -8.31 21.47 6.56
CA CYS A 151 -8.03 22.18 5.31
C CYS A 151 -6.71 22.91 5.39
N ASP A 152 -6.32 23.45 6.56
CA ASP A 152 -5.02 24.08 6.74
C ASP A 152 -3.87 23.05 6.64
N TRP A 153 -4.08 21.84 7.16
CA TRP A 153 -3.10 20.75 7.03
C TRP A 153 -3.01 20.22 5.60
N GLU A 154 -4.15 20.01 4.93
CA GLU A 154 -4.20 19.60 3.54
C GLU A 154 -3.57 20.67 2.63
N ASP A 155 -3.89 21.95 2.86
CA ASP A 155 -3.35 23.10 2.14
C ASP A 155 -1.83 23.15 2.28
N SER A 156 -1.30 22.99 3.49
CA SER A 156 0.16 22.95 3.71
C SER A 156 0.83 21.82 2.92
N TYR A 157 0.20 20.64 2.84
CA TYR A 157 0.72 19.52 2.06
C TYR A 157 0.71 19.81 0.55
N TRP A 158 -0.39 20.32 -0.01
CA TRP A 158 -0.45 20.64 -1.45
C TRP A 158 0.41 21.83 -1.82
N ARG A 159 0.43 22.87 -0.99
CA ARG A 159 1.31 24.03 -1.16
C ARG A 159 2.76 23.60 -1.23
N PHE A 160 3.19 22.60 -0.46
CA PHE A 160 4.55 22.09 -0.57
C PHE A 160 4.93 21.65 -2.00
N PHE A 161 4.01 21.00 -2.74
CA PHE A 161 4.20 20.62 -4.14
C PHE A 161 4.03 21.80 -5.09
N THR A 162 3.04 22.65 -4.86
CA THR A 162 2.81 23.84 -5.68
C THR A 162 3.97 24.82 -5.58
N ASP A 163 4.53 25.02 -4.39
CA ASP A 163 5.72 25.83 -4.12
C ASP A 163 6.97 25.21 -4.75
N THR A 164 7.07 23.88 -4.83
CA THR A 164 8.13 23.22 -5.61
C THR A 164 8.07 23.66 -7.08
N TRP A 165 6.87 23.73 -7.66
CA TRP A 165 6.67 24.19 -9.03
C TRP A 165 6.88 25.70 -9.18
N VAL A 166 6.11 26.51 -8.45
CA VAL A 166 6.09 27.96 -8.57
C VAL A 166 7.37 28.57 -8.02
N ARG A 167 7.67 28.36 -6.73
CA ARG A 167 8.80 29.01 -6.05
C ARG A 167 10.14 28.38 -6.40
N GLY A 168 10.18 27.05 -6.50
CA GLY A 168 11.39 26.32 -6.85
C GLY A 168 11.73 26.43 -8.33
N ILE A 169 10.86 25.90 -9.20
CA ILE A 169 11.17 25.78 -10.63
C ILE A 169 10.97 27.11 -11.37
N LEU A 170 9.84 27.79 -11.18
CA LEU A 170 9.50 28.95 -12.01
C LEU A 170 10.19 30.25 -11.57
N THR A 171 10.11 30.62 -10.29
CA THR A 171 10.51 31.96 -9.83
C THR A 171 11.83 31.98 -9.06
N ASN A 172 12.35 30.82 -8.65
CA ASN A 172 13.56 30.70 -7.83
C ASN A 172 13.53 31.57 -6.55
N THR A 173 12.36 31.69 -5.92
CA THR A 173 12.14 32.49 -4.71
C THR A 173 12.11 31.63 -3.44
N ASP A 174 12.56 30.38 -3.55
CA ASP A 174 12.57 29.44 -2.45
C ASP A 174 13.69 29.72 -1.45
N SER A 175 13.51 29.33 -0.19
CA SER A 175 14.53 29.47 0.86
C SER A 175 14.50 28.28 1.81
N TRP A 176 15.61 28.02 2.50
CA TRP A 176 15.70 26.89 3.44
C TRP A 176 14.67 27.00 4.57
N LEU A 177 14.35 28.23 5.01
CA LEU A 177 13.35 28.48 6.03
C LEU A 177 11.95 28.04 5.59
N LEU A 178 11.56 28.36 4.35
CA LEU A 178 10.27 28.01 3.78
C LEU A 178 10.15 26.51 3.57
N ILE A 179 11.20 25.88 3.02
CA ILE A 179 11.23 24.41 2.87
C ILE A 179 11.02 23.75 4.23
N LEU A 180 11.76 24.18 5.27
CA LEU A 180 11.69 23.54 6.58
C LEU A 180 10.32 23.75 7.25
N SER A 181 9.77 24.96 7.21
CA SER A 181 8.48 25.26 7.85
C SER A 181 7.33 24.54 7.17
N GLU A 182 7.27 24.55 5.84
CA GLU A 182 6.23 23.86 5.06
C GLU A 182 6.38 22.33 5.15
N PHE A 183 7.62 21.81 5.19
CA PHE A 183 7.88 20.37 5.32
C PHE A 183 7.33 19.78 6.62
N ILE A 184 7.42 20.49 7.75
CA ILE A 184 6.90 19.99 9.04
C ILE A 184 5.39 19.74 8.94
N TYR A 185 4.63 20.70 8.41
CA TYR A 185 3.17 20.56 8.25
C TYR A 185 2.81 19.51 7.19
N ALA A 186 3.52 19.49 6.06
CA ALA A 186 3.33 18.46 5.04
C ALA A 186 3.62 17.05 5.57
N PHE A 187 4.65 16.89 6.42
CA PHE A 187 4.99 15.63 7.06
C PHE A 187 3.92 15.17 8.06
N ILE A 188 3.37 16.07 8.88
CA ILE A 188 2.27 15.74 9.79
C ILE A 188 1.04 15.25 9.00
N PHE A 189 0.72 15.93 7.89
CA PHE A 189 -0.38 15.51 7.03
C PHE A 189 -0.10 14.17 6.32
N GLU A 190 1.13 13.93 5.85
CA GLU A 190 1.53 12.63 5.30
C GLU A 190 1.33 11.51 6.31
N GLU A 191 1.79 11.71 7.54
CA GLU A 191 1.66 10.72 8.61
C GLU A 191 0.18 10.44 8.95
N PHE A 192 -0.66 11.49 8.95
CA PHE A 192 -2.10 11.37 9.09
C PHE A 192 -2.73 10.54 7.96
N MET A 193 -2.40 10.84 6.70
CA MET A 193 -2.88 10.10 5.52
C MET A 193 -2.40 8.64 5.55
N ARG A 194 -1.17 8.39 5.99
CA ARG A 194 -0.57 7.07 6.11
C ARG A 194 -1.20 6.23 7.22
N THR A 195 -1.52 6.84 8.35
CA THR A 195 -2.02 6.14 9.53
C THR A 195 -3.54 5.91 9.46
N LEU A 196 -4.31 6.87 8.96
CA LEU A 196 -5.77 6.82 8.99
C LEU A 196 -6.39 6.47 7.63
N VAL A 197 -5.99 7.16 6.57
CA VAL A 197 -6.65 7.03 5.25
C VAL A 197 -6.14 5.79 4.50
N THR A 198 -4.83 5.58 4.50
CA THR A 198 -4.18 4.49 3.74
C THR A 198 -4.69 3.10 4.13
N PRO A 199 -4.88 2.73 5.42
CA PRO A 199 -5.45 1.43 5.77
C PRO A 199 -6.87 1.22 5.27
N PHE A 200 -7.69 2.27 5.26
CA PHE A 200 -9.06 2.20 4.75
C PHE A 200 -9.08 2.01 3.23
N VAL A 201 -8.34 2.85 2.49
CA VAL A 201 -8.21 2.75 1.03
C VAL A 201 -7.66 1.38 0.63
N ALA A 202 -6.66 0.87 1.36
CA ALA A 202 -6.09 -0.44 1.09
C ALA A 202 -7.07 -1.60 1.33
N ILE A 203 -7.99 -1.49 2.29
CA ILE A 203 -9.06 -2.49 2.49
C ILE A 203 -10.04 -2.46 1.31
N VAL A 204 -10.49 -1.27 0.90
CA VAL A 204 -11.39 -1.12 -0.25
C VAL A 204 -10.74 -1.68 -1.51
N TYR A 205 -9.50 -1.30 -1.77
CA TYR A 205 -8.72 -1.85 -2.89
C TYR A 205 -8.60 -3.37 -2.81
N ALA A 206 -8.28 -3.93 -1.64
CA ALA A 206 -8.11 -5.37 -1.50
C ALA A 206 -9.39 -6.16 -1.80
N ILE A 207 -10.56 -5.61 -1.47
CA ILE A 207 -11.85 -6.20 -1.83
C ILE A 207 -12.03 -6.17 -3.35
N VAL A 208 -11.82 -5.01 -3.99
CA VAL A 208 -11.93 -4.86 -5.44
C VAL A 208 -10.96 -5.79 -6.17
N ALA A 209 -9.70 -5.86 -5.75
CA ALA A 209 -8.69 -6.73 -6.33
C ALA A 209 -9.05 -8.22 -6.19
N SER A 210 -9.64 -8.62 -5.05
CA SER A 210 -10.10 -9.99 -4.86
C SER A 210 -11.28 -10.34 -5.77
N ILE A 211 -12.19 -9.38 -6.02
CA ILE A 211 -13.29 -9.55 -6.98
C ILE A 211 -12.74 -9.65 -8.41
N VAL A 212 -11.78 -8.79 -8.78
CA VAL A 212 -11.14 -8.83 -10.11
C VAL A 212 -10.43 -10.15 -10.33
N GLU A 213 -9.66 -10.67 -9.36
CA GLU A 213 -9.00 -11.97 -9.48
C GLU A 213 -10.01 -13.13 -9.59
N PHE A 214 -11.15 -13.04 -8.88
CA PHE A 214 -12.22 -14.02 -9.02
C PHE A 214 -12.85 -14.00 -10.43
N VAL A 215 -13.10 -12.81 -10.97
CA VAL A 215 -13.60 -12.63 -12.35
C VAL A 215 -12.57 -13.13 -13.37
N GLU A 216 -11.29 -12.82 -13.19
CA GLU A 216 -10.20 -13.31 -14.04
C GLU A 216 -10.09 -14.83 -14.01
N TRP A 217 -10.25 -15.46 -12.84
CA TRP A 217 -10.26 -16.91 -12.74
C TRP A 217 -11.41 -17.50 -13.57
N HIS A 218 -12.63 -16.99 -13.43
CA HIS A 218 -13.77 -17.44 -14.25
C HIS A 218 -13.56 -17.18 -15.74
N LEU A 219 -13.06 -16.01 -16.11
CA LEU A 219 -12.76 -15.65 -17.49
C LEU A 219 -11.69 -16.58 -18.07
N SER A 220 -10.69 -16.94 -17.27
CA SER A 220 -9.64 -17.86 -17.67
C SER A 220 -10.21 -19.23 -18.00
N GLN A 221 -11.15 -19.77 -17.20
CA GLN A 221 -11.79 -21.06 -17.47
C GLN A 221 -12.56 -21.09 -18.80
N ILE A 222 -13.13 -19.96 -19.20
CA ILE A 222 -13.88 -19.82 -20.45
C ILE A 222 -12.91 -19.63 -21.64
N LEU A 223 -12.02 -18.65 -21.55
CA LEU A 223 -11.18 -18.22 -22.69
C LEU A 223 -9.93 -19.07 -22.92
N LEU A 224 -9.40 -19.77 -21.90
CA LEU A 224 -8.20 -20.61 -22.05
C LEU A 224 -8.37 -21.73 -23.07
N LYS A 225 -9.61 -22.15 -23.36
CA LYS A 225 -9.89 -23.19 -24.36
C LYS A 225 -9.64 -22.72 -25.79
N GLU A 226 -9.83 -21.44 -26.08
CA GLU A 226 -9.80 -20.92 -27.46
C GLU A 226 -8.54 -20.08 -27.76
N HIS A 227 -8.04 -19.33 -26.79
CA HIS A 227 -7.05 -18.27 -27.05
C HIS A 227 -5.90 -18.21 -26.02
N LYS A 228 -5.43 -19.35 -25.53
CA LYS A 228 -4.38 -19.44 -24.50
C LYS A 228 -3.11 -18.62 -24.79
N ASP A 229 -2.60 -18.69 -26.02
CA ASP A 229 -1.33 -18.07 -26.38
C ASP A 229 -1.39 -16.53 -26.40
N THR A 230 -2.43 -15.96 -27.02
CA THR A 230 -2.58 -14.51 -27.18
C THR A 230 -2.80 -13.85 -25.82
N LEU A 231 -3.67 -14.45 -25.02
CA LEU A 231 -3.97 -13.99 -23.68
C LEU A 231 -2.77 -14.10 -22.74
N GLY A 232 -1.98 -15.18 -22.82
CA GLY A 232 -0.73 -15.34 -22.08
C GLY A 232 0.28 -14.22 -22.38
N CYS A 233 0.43 -13.86 -23.65
CA CYS A 233 1.29 -12.76 -24.07
C CYS A 233 0.83 -11.41 -23.49
N ILE A 234 -0.49 -11.13 -23.51
CA ILE A 234 -1.04 -9.90 -22.94
C ILE A 234 -0.78 -9.84 -21.44
N GLY A 235 -1.02 -10.93 -20.71
CA GLY A 235 -0.75 -11.00 -19.26
C GLY A 235 0.72 -10.73 -18.92
N GLU A 236 1.66 -11.24 -19.73
CA GLU A 236 3.08 -10.95 -19.54
C GLU A 236 3.40 -9.46 -19.77
N VAL A 237 2.88 -8.87 -20.85
CA VAL A 237 3.05 -7.44 -21.14
C VAL A 237 2.50 -6.58 -19.99
N MET A 238 1.28 -6.88 -19.52
CA MET A 238 0.64 -6.18 -18.41
C MET A 238 1.46 -6.28 -17.12
N SER A 239 2.00 -7.47 -16.82
CA SER A 239 2.86 -7.67 -15.63
C SER A 239 4.16 -6.85 -15.67
N ARG A 240 4.73 -6.64 -16.88
CA ARG A 240 5.96 -5.86 -17.09
C ARG A 240 5.73 -4.35 -17.03
N ILE A 241 4.58 -3.89 -17.54
CA ILE A 241 4.18 -2.48 -17.52
C ILE A 241 3.80 -2.05 -16.10
N SER A 242 3.21 -2.96 -15.32
CA SER A 242 2.76 -2.65 -13.97
C SER A 242 3.89 -2.09 -13.10
N PHE A 243 3.61 -0.96 -12.46
CA PHE A 243 4.46 -0.36 -11.45
C PHE A 243 4.28 -1.08 -10.11
N ALA A 244 3.04 -1.43 -9.76
CA ALA A 244 2.69 -2.21 -8.58
C ALA A 244 3.41 -3.57 -8.48
N SER A 245 3.72 -4.21 -9.60
CA SER A 245 4.49 -5.47 -9.63
C SER A 245 5.97 -5.28 -9.26
N ARG A 246 6.51 -4.06 -9.45
CA ARG A 246 7.90 -3.70 -9.13
C ARG A 246 8.07 -3.21 -7.70
N LEU A 247 6.98 -2.78 -7.05
CA LEU A 247 7.00 -2.38 -5.65
C LEU A 247 7.31 -3.60 -4.77
N VAL A 248 8.51 -3.60 -4.17
CA VAL A 248 8.94 -4.67 -3.27
C VAL A 248 8.17 -4.56 -1.96
N ILE A 249 7.16 -5.41 -1.79
CA ILE A 249 6.52 -5.64 -0.49
C ILE A 249 7.55 -6.33 0.40
N LYS A 250 8.05 -5.62 1.43
CA LYS A 250 9.08 -6.15 2.35
C LYS A 250 8.68 -7.49 2.97
N GLU A 251 7.39 -7.70 3.21
CA GLU A 251 6.89 -8.86 3.95
C GLU A 251 6.41 -10.01 3.04
N LYS A 252 5.98 -9.76 1.79
CA LYS A 252 5.36 -10.78 0.91
C LYS A 252 5.62 -10.53 -0.57
N LYS A 253 6.62 -11.20 -1.15
CA LYS A 253 6.99 -11.00 -2.56
C LYS A 253 6.03 -11.63 -3.57
N VAL A 254 5.21 -12.61 -3.16
CA VAL A 254 4.37 -13.40 -4.08
C VAL A 254 2.96 -13.51 -3.48
N PRO A 255 1.89 -13.39 -4.30
CA PRO A 255 0.54 -13.65 -3.83
C PRO A 255 0.42 -15.08 -3.28
N PRO A 256 -0.36 -15.30 -2.21
CA PRO A 256 -0.54 -16.64 -1.66
C PRO A 256 -1.17 -17.54 -2.73
N PRO A 257 -0.59 -18.73 -3.00
CA PRO A 257 -1.09 -19.60 -4.06
C PRO A 257 -2.48 -20.16 -3.71
N PRO A 258 -3.28 -20.58 -4.70
CA PRO A 258 -4.45 -21.41 -4.46
C PRO A 258 -4.01 -22.77 -3.90
N THR A 259 -4.77 -23.29 -2.93
CA THR A 259 -4.39 -24.51 -2.19
C THR A 259 -5.61 -25.37 -1.90
N TYR A 260 -5.39 -26.67 -1.73
CA TYR A 260 -6.42 -27.58 -1.20
C TYR A 260 -6.65 -27.36 0.30
N LEU A 261 -7.78 -27.83 0.82
CA LEU A 261 -8.06 -27.77 2.26
C LEU A 261 -7.05 -28.63 3.02
N ARG A 262 -6.64 -28.18 4.21
CA ARG A 262 -5.80 -28.99 5.09
C ARG A 262 -6.48 -30.33 5.40
N LYS A 263 -5.72 -31.43 5.39
CA LYS A 263 -6.18 -32.74 5.88
C LYS A 263 -6.30 -32.83 7.39
N ARG A 264 -5.46 -32.08 8.10
CA ARG A 264 -5.34 -32.21 9.54
C ARG A 264 -6.69 -31.95 10.21
N PRO A 265 -7.17 -32.83 11.10
CA PRO A 265 -8.36 -32.53 11.89
C PRO A 265 -8.11 -31.28 12.72
N MET A 266 -9.17 -30.52 12.96
CA MET A 266 -9.11 -29.37 13.86
C MET A 266 -8.84 -29.83 15.30
N LYS A 267 -8.00 -29.08 16.02
CA LYS A 267 -7.74 -29.26 17.44
C LYS A 267 -8.93 -28.80 18.27
N ASP A 268 -9.47 -27.65 17.92
CA ASP A 268 -10.64 -27.05 18.54
C ASP A 268 -11.32 -26.06 17.58
N TRP A 269 -12.47 -25.53 17.99
CA TRP A 269 -13.27 -24.60 17.17
C TRP A 269 -12.58 -23.24 16.99
N GLU A 270 -11.78 -22.80 17.96
CA GLU A 270 -11.02 -21.55 17.87
C GLU A 270 -9.97 -21.65 16.75
N GLU A 271 -9.27 -22.77 16.70
CA GLU A 271 -8.30 -23.08 15.66
C GLU A 271 -8.95 -23.20 14.28
N LEU A 272 -10.12 -23.85 14.18
CA LEU A 272 -10.88 -23.91 12.91
C LEU A 272 -11.29 -22.51 12.43
N ALA A 273 -11.82 -21.67 13.32
CA ALA A 273 -12.22 -20.30 12.99
C ALA A 273 -11.01 -19.48 12.52
N LYS A 274 -9.88 -19.57 13.25
CA LYS A 274 -8.61 -18.93 12.89
C LYS A 274 -8.08 -19.40 11.54
N TYR A 275 -8.10 -20.71 11.28
CA TYR A 275 -7.70 -21.30 10.00
C TYR A 275 -8.60 -20.81 8.86
N ARG A 276 -9.92 -20.88 9.00
CA ARG A 276 -10.87 -20.38 7.98
C ARG A 276 -10.67 -18.90 7.71
N TYR A 277 -10.53 -18.09 8.76
CA TYR A 277 -10.25 -16.66 8.63
C TYR A 277 -8.93 -16.40 7.90
N ARG A 278 -7.84 -17.08 8.28
CA ARG A 278 -6.54 -16.94 7.60
C ARG A 278 -6.62 -17.36 6.14
N ARG A 279 -7.25 -18.51 5.84
CA ARG A 279 -7.40 -19.04 4.49
C ARG A 279 -8.24 -18.12 3.59
N HIS A 280 -9.41 -17.67 4.05
CA HIS A 280 -10.29 -16.81 3.24
C HIS A 280 -9.73 -15.39 3.04
N PHE A 281 -9.08 -14.82 4.07
CA PHE A 281 -8.59 -13.45 4.00
C PHE A 281 -7.11 -13.33 3.58
N ARG A 282 -6.39 -14.42 3.29
CA ARG A 282 -4.95 -14.33 2.92
C ARG A 282 -4.71 -13.46 1.70
N LEU A 283 -5.57 -13.58 0.69
CA LEU A 283 -5.45 -12.83 -0.55
C LEU A 283 -5.80 -11.35 -0.34
N VAL A 284 -6.89 -11.07 0.38
CA VAL A 284 -7.28 -9.72 0.80
C VAL A 284 -6.14 -9.07 1.60
N ARG A 285 -5.50 -9.78 2.53
CA ARG A 285 -4.35 -9.25 3.29
C ARG A 285 -3.16 -8.97 2.40
N PHE A 286 -2.91 -9.80 1.39
CA PHE A 286 -1.85 -9.57 0.41
C PHE A 286 -2.09 -8.27 -0.37
N TYR A 287 -3.27 -8.11 -0.98
CA TYR A 287 -3.60 -6.89 -1.73
C TYR A 287 -3.67 -5.65 -0.84
N LYS A 288 -4.14 -5.79 0.40
CA LYS A 288 -4.09 -4.71 1.39
C LYS A 288 -2.65 -4.28 1.64
N ALA A 289 -1.75 -5.22 1.92
CA ALA A 289 -0.33 -4.90 2.15
C ALA A 289 0.34 -4.27 0.92
N GLN A 290 -0.01 -4.74 -0.28
CA GLN A 290 0.45 -4.16 -1.54
C GLN A 290 0.00 -2.71 -1.70
N ALA A 291 -1.30 -2.43 -1.52
CA ALA A 291 -1.83 -1.08 -1.60
C ALA A 291 -1.25 -0.15 -0.52
N GLN A 292 -1.12 -0.61 0.73
CA GLN A 292 -0.49 0.17 1.79
C GLN A 292 0.97 0.52 1.44
N THR A 293 1.71 -0.43 0.86
CA THR A 293 3.09 -0.20 0.42
C THR A 293 3.15 0.81 -0.72
N ALA A 294 2.24 0.71 -1.69
CA ALA A 294 2.17 1.65 -2.81
C ALA A 294 1.77 3.06 -2.39
N CYS A 295 0.74 3.21 -1.56
CA CYS A 295 0.33 4.50 -1.00
C CYS A 295 1.48 5.13 -0.20
N ARG A 296 2.15 4.36 0.66
CA ARG A 296 3.31 4.84 1.41
C ARG A 296 4.44 5.27 0.48
N PHE A 297 4.74 4.47 -0.55
CA PHE A 297 5.77 4.81 -1.53
C PHE A 297 5.43 6.12 -2.24
N ILE A 298 4.19 6.31 -2.67
CA ILE A 298 3.78 7.53 -3.37
C ILE A 298 3.82 8.74 -2.44
N LEU A 299 3.22 8.66 -1.25
CA LEU A 299 3.18 9.77 -0.31
C LEU A 299 4.59 10.20 0.16
N GLN A 300 5.40 9.23 0.59
CA GLN A 300 6.75 9.52 1.07
C GLN A 300 7.69 9.88 -0.07
N GLY A 301 7.58 9.18 -1.20
CA GLY A 301 8.41 9.40 -2.38
C GLY A 301 8.13 10.75 -3.02
N SER A 302 6.86 11.18 -3.13
CA SER A 302 6.53 12.50 -3.67
C SER A 302 7.05 13.61 -2.76
N LEU A 303 6.88 13.49 -1.44
CA LEU A 303 7.38 14.48 -0.47
C LEU A 303 8.91 14.61 -0.54
N GLN A 304 9.63 13.47 -0.56
CA GLN A 304 11.08 13.45 -0.71
C GLN A 304 11.55 14.02 -2.05
N ALA A 305 10.85 13.71 -3.14
CA ALA A 305 11.15 14.25 -4.45
C ALA A 305 10.98 15.78 -4.48
N ALA A 306 9.91 16.30 -3.89
CA ALA A 306 9.66 17.74 -3.79
C ALA A 306 10.76 18.46 -2.99
N ILE A 307 11.17 17.91 -1.83
CA ILE A 307 12.31 18.45 -1.06
C ILE A 307 13.59 18.43 -1.89
N ALA A 308 13.87 17.33 -2.58
CA ALA A 308 15.09 17.19 -3.38
C ALA A 308 15.13 18.20 -4.54
N ILE A 309 14.01 18.39 -5.24
CA ILE A 309 13.90 19.38 -6.33
C ILE A 309 14.10 20.79 -5.78
N ARG A 310 13.42 21.15 -4.69
CA ARG A 310 13.55 22.47 -4.05
C ARG A 310 14.99 22.74 -3.59
N ALA A 311 15.62 21.77 -2.92
CA ALA A 311 17.02 21.86 -2.51
C ALA A 311 17.97 22.02 -3.71
N LEU A 312 17.72 21.30 -4.81
CA LEU A 312 18.49 21.46 -6.05
C LEU A 312 18.32 22.86 -6.66
N CYS A 313 17.10 23.41 -6.67
CA CYS A 313 16.85 24.79 -7.13
C CYS A 313 17.64 25.81 -6.30
N ILE A 314 17.67 25.67 -4.97
CA ILE A 314 18.43 26.59 -4.11
C ILE A 314 19.94 26.46 -4.36
N LEU A 315 20.46 25.24 -4.50
CA LEU A 315 21.91 25.00 -4.62
C LEU A 315 22.46 25.32 -6.01
N LEU A 316 21.71 25.00 -7.07
CA LEU A 316 22.18 25.05 -8.46
C LEU A 316 21.49 26.14 -9.29
N GLY A 317 20.45 26.80 -8.74
CA GLY A 317 19.51 27.63 -9.49
C GLY A 317 18.47 26.80 -10.26
N ASN A 318 17.48 27.48 -10.84
CA ASN A 318 16.37 26.84 -11.57
C ASN A 318 16.58 26.71 -13.09
N SER A 319 17.65 27.27 -13.65
CA SER A 319 17.85 27.38 -15.11
C SER A 319 17.80 26.04 -15.87
N ALA A 320 18.36 24.96 -15.30
CA ALA A 320 18.32 23.63 -15.90
C ALA A 320 16.91 23.02 -15.90
N LEU A 321 16.15 23.26 -14.81
CA LEU A 321 14.78 22.77 -14.68
C LEU A 321 13.80 23.56 -15.56
N LEU A 322 14.00 24.86 -15.72
CA LEU A 322 13.24 25.68 -16.68
C LEU A 322 13.41 25.18 -18.11
N LYS A 323 14.64 24.88 -18.54
CA LYS A 323 14.87 24.27 -19.86
C LYS A 323 14.18 22.91 -20.00
N ALA A 324 14.15 22.10 -18.95
CA ALA A 324 13.42 20.84 -18.95
C ALA A 324 11.89 21.07 -19.09
N VAL A 325 11.35 22.07 -18.43
CA VAL A 325 9.94 22.49 -18.55
C VAL A 325 9.59 22.94 -19.97
N GLU A 326 10.49 23.71 -20.61
CA GLU A 326 10.35 24.13 -22.01
C GLU A 326 10.35 22.92 -22.96
N LEU A 327 11.25 21.95 -22.74
CA LEU A 327 11.33 20.72 -23.53
C LEU A 327 10.07 19.85 -23.41
N VAL A 328 9.39 19.87 -22.27
CA VAL A 328 8.14 19.14 -22.05
C VAL A 328 6.92 19.87 -22.64
N GLY A 329 7.09 21.11 -23.12
CA GLY A 329 6.01 21.91 -23.70
C GLY A 329 5.10 22.57 -22.66
N LEU A 330 5.59 22.77 -21.43
CA LEU A 330 4.86 23.43 -20.34
C LEU A 330 5.24 24.92 -20.20
N SER A 331 5.90 25.51 -21.20
CA SER A 331 6.41 26.89 -21.17
C SER A 331 5.27 27.92 -21.00
N ASP A 332 4.17 27.77 -21.74
CA ASP A 332 3.06 28.73 -21.69
C ASP A 332 2.36 28.74 -20.33
N LEU A 333 2.16 27.55 -19.74
CA LEU A 333 1.64 27.41 -18.38
C LEU A 333 2.59 28.04 -17.36
N GLY A 334 3.90 27.83 -17.52
CA GLY A 334 4.93 28.43 -16.68
C GLY A 334 4.88 29.96 -16.72
N LYS A 335 4.83 30.57 -17.92
CA LYS A 335 4.71 32.02 -18.09
C LYS A 335 3.47 32.57 -17.42
N GLN A 336 2.31 31.94 -17.63
CA GLN A 336 1.06 32.35 -17.00
C GLN A 336 1.17 32.37 -15.46
N HIS A 337 1.77 31.34 -14.87
CA HIS A 337 1.97 31.29 -13.42
C HIS A 337 2.98 32.34 -12.92
N VAL A 338 4.02 32.64 -13.70
CA VAL A 338 4.98 33.71 -13.38
C VAL A 338 4.29 35.07 -13.45
N THR A 339 3.45 35.33 -14.45
CA THR A 339 2.66 36.57 -14.54
C THR A 339 1.75 36.73 -13.33
N TRP A 340 1.00 35.68 -12.93
CA TRP A 340 0.17 35.73 -11.72
C TRP A 340 0.98 35.97 -10.44
N PHE A 341 2.18 35.40 -10.34
CA PHE A 341 3.08 35.67 -9.22
C PHE A 341 3.60 37.12 -9.24
N ALA A 342 3.95 37.66 -10.41
CA ALA A 342 4.38 39.04 -10.58
C ALA A 342 3.27 40.03 -10.19
N GLU A 343 2.05 39.81 -10.67
CA GLU A 343 0.87 40.63 -10.38
C GLU A 343 0.53 40.67 -8.89
N SER A 344 0.62 39.52 -8.21
CA SER A 344 0.31 39.41 -6.77
C SER A 344 1.38 39.99 -5.86
N THR A 345 2.66 39.92 -6.25
CA THR A 345 3.79 40.39 -5.44
C THR A 345 4.23 41.82 -5.77
N GLY A 346 3.84 42.35 -6.94
CA GLY A 346 4.34 43.61 -7.47
C GLY A 346 5.77 43.53 -8.00
N LEU A 347 6.36 42.33 -8.12
CA LEU A 347 7.67 42.13 -8.71
C LEU A 347 7.59 42.19 -10.24
N SER A 348 8.65 42.68 -10.89
CA SER A 348 8.67 42.70 -12.36
C SER A 348 8.91 41.30 -12.92
N GLU A 349 8.14 40.92 -13.94
CA GLU A 349 8.25 39.62 -14.62
C GLU A 349 9.66 39.37 -15.15
N LYS A 350 10.30 40.42 -15.68
CA LYS A 350 11.68 40.38 -16.17
C LYS A 350 12.68 39.96 -15.06
N LEU A 351 12.49 40.47 -13.85
CA LEU A 351 13.38 40.18 -12.74
C LEU A 351 13.22 38.72 -12.24
N LEU A 352 12.01 38.18 -12.31
CA LEU A 352 11.72 36.78 -11.97
C LEU A 352 12.29 35.81 -13.01
N THR A 353 12.16 36.13 -14.30
CA THR A 353 12.62 35.27 -15.41
C THR A 353 14.13 35.29 -15.58
N GLU A 354 14.80 36.41 -15.31
CA GLU A 354 16.26 36.53 -15.40
C GLU A 354 17.00 35.95 -14.18
N GLY A 355 16.28 35.51 -13.14
CA GLY A 355 16.86 34.93 -11.93
C GLY A 355 17.64 35.94 -11.08
N ALA A 356 17.45 37.24 -11.30
CA ALA A 356 18.22 38.30 -10.65
C ALA A 356 17.91 38.46 -9.14
N TYR A 357 16.89 37.78 -8.61
CA TYR A 357 16.52 37.83 -7.19
C TYR A 357 17.45 37.03 -6.25
N LEU A 358 18.42 36.27 -6.82
CA LEU A 358 19.36 35.42 -6.10
C LEU A 358 20.29 36.12 -5.10
N SER A 359 20.37 37.46 -5.07
CA SER A 359 21.33 38.18 -4.21
C SER A 359 20.83 38.55 -2.80
N ASP A 360 19.52 38.55 -2.52
CA ASP A 360 18.98 39.16 -1.28
C ASP A 360 18.37 38.21 -0.24
N THR A 361 18.27 36.90 -0.50
CA THR A 361 17.76 35.93 0.50
C THR A 361 18.78 35.56 1.59
N ARG A 362 19.98 36.16 1.57
CA ARG A 362 21.05 35.87 2.55
C ARG A 362 20.62 36.07 4.00
N TYR A 363 19.73 37.03 4.27
CA TYR A 363 19.24 37.31 5.62
C TYR A 363 18.26 36.24 6.14
N SER A 364 17.35 35.75 5.29
CA SER A 364 16.44 34.65 5.66
C SER A 364 17.20 33.33 5.88
N ASP A 365 18.23 33.07 5.06
CA ASP A 365 19.06 31.88 5.21
C ASP A 365 19.91 31.93 6.47
N TRP A 366 20.51 33.10 6.79
CA TRP A 366 21.21 33.31 8.05
C TRP A 366 20.29 33.12 9.26
N LEU A 367 19.07 33.67 9.20
CA LEU A 367 18.09 33.56 10.28
C LEU A 367 17.59 32.12 10.46
N ALA A 368 17.40 31.38 9.36
CA ALA A 368 17.08 29.95 9.42
C ALA A 368 18.21 29.15 10.06
N LEU A 369 19.46 29.42 9.68
CA LEU A 369 20.62 28.74 10.25
C LEU A 369 20.76 29.05 11.75
N ALA A 370 20.57 30.32 12.13
CA ALA A 370 20.59 30.77 13.51
C ALA A 370 19.44 30.14 14.32
N ALA A 371 18.23 30.10 13.76
CA ALA A 371 17.08 29.43 14.38
C ALA A 371 17.36 27.94 14.57
N ILE A 372 17.79 27.21 13.53
CA ILE A 372 18.13 25.78 13.64
C ILE A 372 19.21 25.56 14.71
N GLN A 373 20.25 26.38 14.75
CA GLN A 373 21.29 26.30 15.78
C GLN A 373 20.73 26.57 17.18
N GLN A 374 19.83 27.55 17.34
CA GLN A 374 19.18 27.88 18.60
C GLN A 374 18.24 26.75 19.07
N THR A 375 17.42 26.22 18.16
CA THR A 375 16.48 25.12 18.45
C THR A 375 17.25 23.85 18.76
N MET A 376 18.28 23.49 17.99
CA MET A 376 19.12 22.32 18.29
C MET A 376 19.88 22.44 19.61
N LYS A 377 20.25 23.66 20.03
CA LYS A 377 20.85 23.89 21.36
C LYS A 377 19.84 23.75 22.51
N ASN A 378 18.54 23.94 22.24
CA ASN A 378 17.48 24.01 23.23
C ASN A 378 16.45 22.88 23.16
N ILE A 379 16.71 21.77 22.46
CA ILE A 379 15.83 20.59 22.49
C ILE A 379 16.30 19.60 23.59
N PRO A 380 15.69 19.61 24.79
CA PRO A 380 15.44 18.39 25.54
C PRO A 380 14.26 17.66 24.85
N VAL A 381 14.58 16.62 24.09
CA VAL A 381 13.64 15.81 23.29
C VAL A 381 12.56 15.19 24.21
N ILE A 382 11.26 15.34 23.85
CA ILE A 382 10.04 14.62 24.33
C ILE A 382 9.21 15.22 25.51
N GLY A 383 9.47 16.45 25.98
CA GLY A 383 8.70 17.00 27.12
C GLY A 383 7.28 17.54 26.84
N GLN A 384 7.10 18.34 25.79
CA GLN A 384 5.94 19.27 25.73
C GLN A 384 4.87 18.93 24.68
N VAL A 385 5.17 18.13 23.65
CA VAL A 385 4.14 17.62 22.71
C VAL A 385 3.29 16.50 23.33
N GLY A 386 3.71 15.96 24.49
CA GLY A 386 2.93 14.99 25.27
C GLY A 386 1.87 15.58 26.20
N GLN A 387 1.89 16.90 26.48
CA GLN A 387 1.01 17.49 27.49
C GLN A 387 -0.36 17.92 26.95
N ASP A 388 -0.49 18.22 25.65
CA ASP A 388 -1.78 18.64 25.07
C ASP A 388 -2.64 17.49 24.52
N VAL A 389 -2.12 16.26 24.53
CA VAL A 389 -2.89 15.03 24.19
C VAL A 389 -3.24 14.20 25.44
N GLY A 390 -2.66 14.53 26.61
CA GLY A 390 -2.88 13.81 27.87
C GLY A 390 -4.10 14.24 28.69
N GLY A 391 -4.83 15.28 28.26
CA GLY A 391 -5.85 15.95 29.09
C GLY A 391 -7.28 15.40 29.06
N SER A 392 -7.61 14.37 28.27
CA SER A 392 -9.02 13.95 28.08
C SER A 392 -9.36 12.50 28.47
N LEU A 393 -8.45 11.73 29.06
CA LEU A 393 -8.75 10.35 29.49
C LEU A 393 -9.00 10.15 30.99
N TRP A 394 -8.77 11.18 31.83
CA TRP A 394 -8.95 11.04 33.28
C TRP A 394 -10.35 11.41 33.79
N GLY A 395 -11.13 12.17 33.01
CA GLY A 395 -12.53 12.50 33.34
C GLY A 395 -13.51 11.33 33.19
N GLY A 396 -13.11 10.24 32.53
CA GLY A 396 -13.94 9.04 32.33
C GLY A 396 -13.87 8.01 33.48
N ILE A 397 -12.89 8.13 34.37
CA ILE A 397 -12.61 7.13 35.42
C ILE A 397 -13.44 7.40 36.69
N CYS A 398 -13.90 8.64 36.91
CA CYS A 398 -14.78 8.98 38.03
C CYS A 398 -16.28 8.70 37.78
N ALA A 399 -16.65 8.13 36.63
CA ALA A 399 -18.01 7.64 36.33
C ALA A 399 -18.19 6.12 36.63
N ILE A 400 -17.22 5.52 37.32
CA ILE A 400 -17.16 4.08 37.67
C ILE A 400 -18.00 3.76 38.92
N THR A 401 -18.62 4.74 39.56
CA THR A 401 -19.39 4.56 40.80
C THR A 401 -20.66 3.68 40.71
N PRO A 402 -21.28 3.36 39.56
CA PRO A 402 -22.33 2.33 39.51
C PRO A 402 -21.79 0.90 39.25
N PHE A 403 -20.49 0.65 39.45
CA PHE A 403 -19.83 -0.65 39.22
C PHE A 403 -20.40 -1.84 40.03
N ALA A 404 -21.14 -1.62 41.12
CA ALA A 404 -21.63 -2.71 41.98
C ALA A 404 -22.89 -3.44 41.45
N LYS A 405 -23.69 -2.83 40.55
CA LYS A 405 -24.77 -3.52 39.80
C LYS A 405 -24.29 -4.19 38.50
N ARG A 406 -23.03 -3.93 38.12
CA ARG A 406 -22.38 -4.32 36.86
C ARG A 406 -21.73 -5.72 36.88
N TYR A 407 -21.63 -6.36 38.04
CA TYR A 407 -21.04 -7.70 38.17
C TYR A 407 -21.92 -8.83 37.63
N SER A 408 -23.23 -8.62 37.43
CA SER A 408 -24.07 -9.58 36.72
C SER A 408 -23.68 -9.72 35.25
N VAL A 409 -23.26 -8.63 34.59
CA VAL A 409 -22.73 -8.65 33.21
C VAL A 409 -21.37 -9.35 33.18
N LEU A 410 -20.51 -9.14 34.19
CA LEU A 410 -19.26 -9.90 34.30
C LEU A 410 -19.52 -11.39 34.52
N ILE A 411 -20.47 -11.79 35.37
CA ILE A 411 -20.85 -13.20 35.53
C ILE A 411 -21.47 -13.76 34.23
N LEU A 412 -22.33 -12.99 33.55
CA LEU A 412 -22.90 -13.36 32.25
C LEU A 412 -21.86 -13.43 31.12
N LEU A 413 -20.69 -12.81 31.24
CA LEU A 413 -19.59 -12.93 30.28
C LEU A 413 -18.58 -14.01 30.69
N VAL A 414 -18.27 -14.10 31.99
CA VAL A 414 -17.31 -15.04 32.56
C VAL A 414 -17.85 -16.46 32.50
N VAL A 415 -19.13 -16.69 32.83
CA VAL A 415 -19.70 -18.06 32.80
C VAL A 415 -19.66 -18.64 31.38
N PRO A 416 -20.15 -17.98 30.31
CA PRO A 416 -19.99 -18.47 28.95
C PRO A 416 -18.54 -18.61 28.52
N TYR A 417 -17.65 -17.71 28.94
CA TYR A 417 -16.22 -17.81 28.64
C TYR A 417 -15.57 -19.05 29.30
N VAL A 418 -15.87 -19.32 30.57
CA VAL A 418 -15.39 -20.50 31.30
C VAL A 418 -15.96 -21.78 30.71
N LEU A 419 -17.27 -21.82 30.42
CA LEU A 419 -17.90 -22.96 29.75
C LEU A 419 -17.30 -23.19 28.35
N PHE A 420 -17.03 -22.12 27.61
CA PHE A 420 -16.34 -22.19 26.32
C PHE A 420 -14.93 -22.76 26.48
N LYS A 421 -14.12 -22.25 27.42
CA LYS A 421 -12.77 -22.77 27.68
C LYS A 421 -12.77 -24.23 28.14
N TRP A 422 -13.73 -24.63 28.96
CA TRP A 422 -13.91 -26.02 29.37
C TRP A 422 -14.23 -26.92 28.17
N LYS A 423 -15.17 -26.51 27.29
CA LYS A 423 -15.51 -27.23 26.06
C LYS A 423 -14.31 -27.34 25.11
N ILE A 424 -13.53 -26.27 24.95
CA ILE A 424 -12.28 -26.27 24.17
C ILE A 424 -11.28 -27.28 24.75
N SER A 425 -11.14 -27.35 26.08
CA SER A 425 -10.25 -28.32 26.73
C SER A 425 -10.66 -29.77 26.45
N ILE A 426 -11.96 -30.08 26.47
CA ILE A 426 -12.47 -31.41 26.11
C ILE A 426 -12.12 -31.76 24.66
N GLN A 427 -12.32 -30.82 23.72
CA GLN A 427 -11.98 -31.01 22.31
C GLN A 427 -10.48 -31.25 22.11
N GLN A 428 -9.62 -30.50 22.82
CA GLN A 428 -8.18 -30.67 22.75
C GLN A 428 -7.72 -32.04 23.26
N LYS A 429 -8.38 -32.59 24.29
CA LYS A 429 -8.12 -33.96 24.76
C LYS A 429 -8.50 -34.99 23.69
N ALA A 430 -9.71 -34.89 23.14
CA ALA A 430 -10.17 -35.78 22.07
C ALA A 430 -9.28 -35.68 20.81
N TYR A 431 -8.80 -34.48 20.48
CA TYR A 431 -7.85 -34.27 19.40
C TYR A 431 -6.54 -35.00 19.66
N LYS A 432 -5.94 -34.92 20.85
CA LYS A 432 -4.67 -35.60 21.17
C LYS A 432 -4.75 -37.12 20.98
N ASP A 433 -5.88 -37.71 21.32
CA ASP A 433 -6.11 -39.15 21.17
C ASP A 433 -6.26 -39.54 19.68
N ASN A 434 -7.01 -38.75 18.92
CA ASN A 434 -7.19 -38.94 17.47
C ASN A 434 -5.92 -38.61 16.67
N TRP A 435 -5.12 -37.65 17.14
CA TRP A 435 -3.92 -37.17 16.47
C TRP A 435 -2.90 -38.29 16.28
N LYS A 436 -2.77 -39.20 17.26
CA LYS A 436 -1.86 -40.35 17.15
C LYS A 436 -2.15 -41.22 15.92
N LYS A 437 -3.43 -41.40 15.57
CA LYS A 437 -3.85 -42.19 14.40
C LYS A 437 -3.56 -41.40 13.11
N VAL A 438 -4.05 -40.17 13.04
CA VAL A 438 -3.93 -39.32 11.83
C VAL A 438 -2.48 -38.93 11.54
N ARG A 439 -1.64 -38.77 12.57
CA ARG A 439 -0.21 -38.49 12.44
C ARG A 439 0.48 -39.59 11.64
N LYS A 440 0.15 -40.86 11.89
CA LYS A 440 0.71 -41.99 11.14
C LYS A 440 0.24 -41.97 9.69
N ASP A 441 -1.02 -41.61 9.43
CA ASP A 441 -1.54 -41.50 8.07
C ASP A 441 -0.90 -40.34 7.28
N LEU A 442 -0.59 -39.23 7.96
CA LEU A 442 0.02 -38.05 7.33
C LEU A 442 1.52 -38.22 7.08
N TYR A 443 2.27 -38.70 8.09
CA TYR A 443 3.74 -38.74 8.05
C TYR A 443 4.31 -40.14 7.79
N GLY A 444 3.48 -41.18 7.71
CA GLY A 444 3.94 -42.56 7.60
C GLY A 444 4.70 -43.00 8.86
N ASP A 445 5.71 -43.85 8.66
CA ASP A 445 6.58 -44.37 9.73
C ASP A 445 7.80 -43.46 10.02
N MET A 446 7.72 -42.17 9.67
CA MET A 446 8.78 -41.21 9.97
C MET A 446 9.06 -41.13 11.47
N ASN A 447 10.32 -41.36 11.84
CA ASN A 447 10.80 -41.25 13.21
C ASN A 447 11.97 -40.27 13.29
N ARG A 448 12.33 -39.87 14.52
CA ARG A 448 13.42 -38.92 14.78
C ARG A 448 14.76 -39.39 14.21
N ASP A 449 14.98 -40.71 14.17
CA ASP A 449 16.24 -41.30 13.71
C ASP A 449 16.33 -41.37 12.17
N ARG A 450 15.19 -41.28 11.48
CA ARG A 450 15.07 -41.32 10.02
C ARG A 450 14.02 -40.30 9.54
N PRO A 451 14.26 -39.00 9.73
CA PRO A 451 13.27 -37.94 9.50
C PRO A 451 12.88 -37.75 8.03
N CYS A 452 13.65 -38.35 7.11
CA CYS A 452 13.49 -38.18 5.67
C CYS A 452 13.16 -39.49 4.94
N GLN A 453 12.92 -40.60 5.65
CA GLN A 453 12.57 -41.85 4.98
C GLN A 453 11.19 -41.67 4.29
N ASP A 454 11.14 -41.92 2.98
CA ASP A 454 9.92 -41.85 2.16
C ASP A 454 9.21 -40.48 2.10
N TRP A 455 9.91 -39.35 2.27
CA TRP A 455 9.28 -38.01 2.20
C TRP A 455 8.49 -37.71 0.91
N LYS A 456 8.79 -38.42 -0.18
CA LYS A 456 8.08 -38.27 -1.47
C LYS A 456 6.66 -38.84 -1.43
N THR A 457 6.41 -39.86 -0.61
CA THR A 457 5.10 -40.52 -0.50
C THR A 457 4.14 -39.76 0.42
N VAL A 458 4.65 -38.83 1.23
CA VAL A 458 3.84 -37.96 2.09
C VAL A 458 2.91 -37.09 1.24
N GLN A 459 1.60 -37.29 1.43
CA GLN A 459 0.55 -36.55 0.75
C GLN A 459 -0.32 -35.78 1.73
N PHE A 460 -0.34 -34.46 1.59
CA PHE A 460 -1.19 -33.57 2.37
C PHE A 460 -2.57 -33.34 1.72
N LYS A 461 -2.99 -34.22 0.80
CA LYS A 461 -4.07 -34.06 -0.20
C LYS A 461 -5.40 -34.77 0.02
#